data_AF-A0A3A8F0M6-F1
#
_entry.id   AF-A0A3A8F0M6-F1
#
_cell.length_a   1.000
_cell.length_b   1.000
_cell.length_c   1.000
_cell.angle_alpha   90.00
_cell.angle_beta   90.00
_cell.angle_gamma   90.00
#
_symmetry.space_group_name_H-M   'P 1'
#
loop_
_entity.id
_entity.type
_entity.pdbx_description
1 polymer ?
#
loop_
_entity_poly.entity_id
_entity_poly.type
_entity_poly.pdbx_seq_one_letter_code
_entity_poly.pdbx_strand_id
1 'polypeptide(L)'
;MFIIKNIFVFLLSMVFLCLLIIFFNYLGFIKIINLIVSSVIFGAFITLYFKEIKLCLTLLSLFFGAMLCISQSMDVVLMFLVTLLVYFLTTTIMPKLKNIQIKTIQPIKMD
;
A
#
# COMPACT_ATOMS: atom_id res chain seq x y z
N MET A 1 -4.14 20.42 3.18
CA MET A 1 -3.63 20.16 1.81
C MET A 1 -2.89 18.82 1.69
N PHE A 2 -2.02 18.45 2.63
CA PHE A 2 -1.29 17.15 2.60
C PHE A 2 -2.17 15.91 2.79
N ILE A 3 -3.15 15.92 3.70
CA ILE A 3 -3.98 14.73 4.01
C ILE A 3 -4.89 14.34 2.83
N ILE A 4 -5.57 15.32 2.21
CA ILE A 4 -6.44 15.09 1.05
C ILE A 4 -5.65 14.52 -0.13
N LYS A 5 -4.44 15.04 -0.38
CA LYS A 5 -3.53 14.50 -1.40
C LYS A 5 -3.14 13.05 -1.12
N ASN A 6 -2.91 12.70 0.15
CA ASN A 6 -2.60 11.32 0.53
C ASN A 6 -3.77 10.37 0.32
N ILE A 7 -4.99 10.79 0.69
CA ILE A 7 -6.21 10.01 0.47
C ILE A 7 -6.45 9.80 -1.04
N PHE A 8 -6.27 10.84 -1.85
CA PHE A 8 -6.43 10.75 -3.30
C PHE A 8 -5.46 9.77 -3.94
N VAL A 9 -4.17 9.84 -3.57
CA VAL A 9 -3.17 8.89 -4.10
C VAL A 9 -3.42 7.47 -3.62
N PHE A 10 -3.93 7.30 -2.40
CA PHE A 10 -4.32 5.98 -1.92
C PHE A 10 -5.49 5.40 -2.72
N LEU A 11 -6.54 6.18 -2.96
CA LEU A 11 -7.65 5.79 -3.84
C LEU A 11 -7.15 5.41 -5.23
N LEU A 12 -6.25 6.21 -5.81
CA LEU A 12 -5.65 5.92 -7.11
C LEU A 12 -4.86 4.60 -7.09
N SER A 13 -4.11 4.33 -6.02
CA SER A 13 -3.39 3.05 -5.87
C SER A 13 -4.33 1.85 -5.74
N MET A 14 -5.51 2.00 -5.14
CA MET A 14 -6.50 0.91 -5.10
C MET A 14 -7.00 0.56 -6.50
N VAL A 15 -7.36 1.57 -7.28
CA VAL A 15 -7.81 1.40 -8.67
C VAL A 15 -6.71 0.72 -9.47
N PHE A 16 -5.46 1.13 -9.27
CA PHE A 16 -4.30 0.54 -9.92
C PHE A 16 -4.08 -0.93 -9.52
N LEU A 17 -4.22 -1.29 -8.24
CA LEU A 17 -4.16 -2.68 -7.78
C LEU A 17 -5.26 -3.53 -8.44
N CYS A 18 -6.50 -3.04 -8.49
CA CYS A 18 -7.58 -3.76 -9.15
C CYS A 18 -7.30 -3.99 -10.64
N LEU A 19 -6.79 -2.97 -11.34
CA LEU A 19 -6.38 -3.07 -12.75
C LEU A 19 -5.26 -4.10 -12.95
N LEU A 20 -4.26 -4.11 -12.06
CA LEU A 20 -3.14 -5.06 -12.07
C LEU A 20 -3.63 -6.51 -11.97
N ILE A 21 -4.57 -6.76 -11.06
CA ILE A 21 -5.14 -8.10 -10.85
C ILE A 21 -5.88 -8.54 -12.12
N ILE A 22 -6.71 -7.67 -12.70
CA ILE A 22 -7.45 -7.97 -13.94
C ILE A 22 -6.47 -8.24 -15.10
N PHE A 23 -5.45 -7.40 -15.24
CA PHE A 23 -4.44 -7.51 -16.28
C PHE A 23 -3.66 -8.84 -16.19
N PHE A 24 -3.17 -9.19 -15.00
CA PHE A 24 -2.48 -10.47 -14.81
C PHE A 24 -3.40 -11.68 -14.92
N ASN A 25 -4.68 -11.53 -14.59
CA ASN A 25 -5.67 -12.58 -14.80
C ASN A 25 -5.92 -12.81 -16.29
N TYR A 26 -5.93 -11.74 -17.08
CA TYR A 26 -6.01 -11.80 -18.55
C TYR A 26 -4.79 -12.48 -19.18
N LEU A 27 -3.60 -12.33 -18.59
CA LEU A 27 -2.39 -13.01 -19.04
C LEU A 27 -2.37 -14.52 -18.74
N GLY A 28 -3.36 -15.06 -18.02
CA GLY A 28 -3.47 -16.49 -17.75
C GLY A 28 -2.52 -17.02 -16.68
N PHE A 29 -1.96 -16.15 -15.82
CA PHE A 29 -1.14 -16.57 -14.69
C PHE A 29 -1.96 -17.32 -13.63
N ILE A 30 -1.29 -18.18 -12.85
CA ILE A 30 -1.89 -18.85 -11.70
C ILE A 30 -2.46 -17.80 -10.74
N LYS A 31 -3.75 -17.93 -10.40
CA LYS A 31 -4.52 -16.97 -9.59
C LYS A 31 -3.79 -16.51 -8.33
N ILE A 32 -3.19 -17.45 -7.59
CA ILE A 32 -2.46 -17.17 -6.34
C ILE A 32 -1.21 -16.30 -6.59
N ILE A 33 -0.45 -16.60 -7.64
CA ILE A 33 0.76 -15.83 -7.98
C ILE A 33 0.39 -14.41 -8.38
N ASN A 34 -0.65 -14.25 -9.20
CA ASN A 34 -1.18 -12.94 -9.57
C ASN A 34 -1.55 -12.13 -8.32
N LEU A 35 -2.29 -12.74 -7.40
CA LEU A 35 -2.70 -12.12 -6.14
C LEU A 35 -1.50 -11.64 -5.32
N ILE A 36 -0.50 -12.50 -5.15
CA ILE A 36 0.71 -12.21 -4.37
C ILE A 36 1.49 -11.06 -5.02
N VAL A 37 1.77 -11.15 -6.33
CA VAL A 37 2.56 -10.14 -7.04
C VAL A 37 1.87 -8.78 -7.00
N SER A 38 0.56 -8.73 -7.27
CA SER A 38 -0.23 -7.50 -7.22
C SER A 38 -0.22 -6.88 -5.81
N SER A 39 -0.35 -7.71 -4.77
CA SER A 39 -0.32 -7.26 -3.37
C SER A 39 1.06 -6.76 -2.95
N VAL A 40 2.14 -7.39 -3.43
CA VAL A 40 3.51 -6.95 -3.17
C VAL A 40 3.78 -5.58 -3.78
N ILE A 41 3.41 -5.40 -5.06
CA ILE A 41 3.58 -4.12 -5.76
C ILE A 41 2.81 -3.01 -5.04
N PHE A 42 1.56 -3.28 -4.67
CA PHE A 42 0.73 -2.33 -3.95
C PHE A 42 1.26 -1.99 -2.55
N GLY A 43 1.68 -3.01 -1.78
CA GLY A 43 2.29 -2.81 -0.47
C GLY A 43 3.57 -1.97 -0.54
N ALA A 44 4.43 -2.23 -1.52
CA ALA A 44 5.62 -1.43 -1.74
C ALA A 44 5.27 0.02 -2.10
N PHE A 45 4.30 0.22 -3.01
CA PHE A 45 3.89 1.55 -3.46
C PHE A 45 3.33 2.41 -2.31
N ILE A 46 2.45 1.82 -1.49
CA ILE A 46 1.86 2.49 -0.33
C ILE A 46 2.93 2.84 0.70
N THR A 47 3.84 1.92 0.98
CA THR A 47 4.88 2.15 2.01
C THR A 47 5.85 3.27 1.61
N LEU A 48 6.11 3.44 0.31
CA LEU A 48 6.94 4.52 -0.20
C LEU A 48 6.23 5.88 -0.19
N TYR A 49 4.92 5.90 -0.45
CA TYR A 49 4.16 7.14 -0.54
C TYR A 49 3.71 7.67 0.83
N PHE A 50 3.34 6.77 1.75
CA PHE A 50 2.85 7.15 3.07
C PHE A 50 3.98 7.34 4.09
N LYS A 51 4.14 8.59 4.52
CA LYS A 51 5.10 8.96 5.58
C LYS A 51 4.59 8.59 6.98
N GLU A 52 3.30 8.76 7.21
CA GLU A 52 2.61 8.50 8.48
C GLU A 52 2.15 7.05 8.58
N ILE A 53 2.73 6.29 9.52
CA ILE A 53 2.41 4.87 9.75
C ILE A 53 0.94 4.70 10.13
N LYS A 54 0.45 5.53 11.06
CA LYS A 54 -0.91 5.43 11.58
C LYS A 54 -1.94 5.60 10.47
N LEU A 55 -1.77 6.63 9.66
CA LEU A 55 -2.71 6.97 8.60
C LEU A 55 -2.73 5.90 7.49
N CYS A 56 -1.55 5.37 7.14
CA CYS A 56 -1.42 4.24 6.23
C CYS A 56 -2.14 2.99 6.74
N LEU A 57 -1.89 2.59 7.99
CA LEU A 57 -2.44 1.36 8.55
C LEU A 57 -3.98 1.45 8.71
N THR A 58 -4.49 2.61 9.09
CA THR A 58 -5.94 2.86 9.18
C THR A 58 -6.60 2.77 7.81
N LEU A 59 -6.04 3.40 6.78
CA LEU A 59 -6.55 3.35 5.41
C LEU A 59 -6.50 1.93 4.84
N LEU A 60 -5.40 1.20 5.08
CA LEU A 60 -5.22 -0.18 4.66
C LEU A 60 -6.26 -1.10 5.30
N SER A 61 -6.44 -0.99 6.62
CA SER A 61 -7.42 -1.75 7.38
C SER A 61 -8.85 -1.45 6.92
N LEU A 62 -9.18 -0.17 6.68
CA LEU A 62 -10.49 0.23 6.20
C LEU A 62 -10.79 -0.34 4.80
N PHE A 63 -9.81 -0.31 3.90
CA PHE A 63 -9.96 -0.84 2.55
C PHE A 63 -10.14 -2.36 2.54
N PHE A 64 -9.22 -3.10 3.16
CA PHE A 64 -9.32 -4.55 3.22
C PHE A 64 -10.51 -5.02 4.06
N GLY A 65 -10.87 -4.28 5.11
CA GLY A 65 -12.10 -4.53 5.87
C GLY A 65 -13.35 -4.38 5.00
N ALA A 66 -13.46 -3.31 4.23
CA ALA A 66 -14.57 -3.13 3.29
C ALA A 66 -14.61 -4.21 2.21
N MET A 67 -13.45 -4.55 1.62
CA MET A 67 -13.34 -5.59 0.59
C MET A 67 -13.70 -6.97 1.14
N LEU A 68 -13.36 -7.26 2.41
CA LEU A 68 -13.67 -8.51 3.07
C LEU A 68 -15.16 -8.61 3.42
N CYS A 69 -15.80 -7.52 3.84
CA CYS A 69 -17.25 -7.46 4.04
C CYS A 69 -18.03 -7.74 2.75
N ILE A 70 -17.53 -7.26 1.60
CA ILE A 70 -18.20 -7.42 0.30
C ILE A 70 -17.93 -8.81 -0.30
N SER A 71 -16.66 -9.24 -0.33
CA SER A 71 -16.22 -10.41 -1.08
C SER A 71 -16.25 -11.71 -0.27
N GLN A 72 -16.15 -11.62 1.06
CA GLN A 72 -16.07 -12.78 1.99
C GLN A 72 -15.10 -13.89 1.54
N SER A 73 -14.01 -13.50 0.86
CA SER A 73 -13.07 -14.44 0.27
C SER A 73 -11.76 -14.51 1.06
N MET A 74 -11.25 -15.75 1.21
CA MET A 74 -9.92 -16.02 1.77
C MET A 74 -8.79 -15.39 0.94
N ASP A 75 -9.05 -15.13 -0.34
CA ASP A 75 -8.11 -14.41 -1.23
C ASP A 75 -7.83 -13.00 -0.68
N VAL A 76 -8.86 -12.30 -0.20
CA VAL A 76 -8.73 -10.93 0.34
C VAL A 76 -7.91 -10.92 1.62
N VAL A 77 -8.07 -11.95 2.47
CA VAL A 77 -7.27 -12.14 3.69
C VAL A 77 -5.80 -12.37 3.33
N LEU A 78 -5.54 -13.19 2.32
CA LEU A 78 -4.18 -13.44 1.84
C LEU A 78 -3.53 -12.16 1.30
N MET A 79 -4.25 -11.37 0.50
CA MET A 79 -3.75 -10.08 0.00
C MET A 79 -3.42 -9.12 1.13
N PHE A 80 -4.27 -9.05 2.17
CA PHE A 80 -4.03 -8.21 3.33
C PHE A 80 -2.75 -8.61 4.08
N LEU A 81 -2.57 -9.91 4.34
CA LEU A 81 -1.37 -10.45 5.02
C LEU A 81 -0.10 -10.17 4.23
N VAL A 82 -0.11 -10.42 2.90
CA VAL A 82 1.05 -10.15 2.03
C VAL A 82 1.38 -8.65 2.04
N THR A 83 0.37 -7.79 1.94
CA THR A 83 0.57 -6.34 1.95
C THR A 83 1.15 -5.84 3.29
N LEU A 84 0.67 -6.39 4.41
CA LEU A 84 1.22 -6.14 5.75
C LEU A 84 2.68 -6.60 5.86
N LEU A 85 3.00 -7.79 5.36
CA LEU A 85 4.34 -8.34 5.41
C LEU A 85 5.31 -7.48 4.60
N VAL A 86 4.92 -7.05 3.41
CA VAL A 86 5.70 -6.14 2.55
C VAL A 86 5.90 -4.79 3.22
N TYR A 87 4.87 -4.27 3.89
CA TYR A 87 4.97 -3.04 4.67
C TYR A 87 6.02 -3.18 5.80
N PHE A 88 5.97 -4.26 6.58
CA PHE A 88 6.97 -4.53 7.62
C PHE A 88 8.39 -4.71 7.06
N LEU A 89 8.55 -5.46 5.97
CA LEU A 89 9.86 -5.63 5.34
C LEU A 89 10.42 -4.30 4.84
N THR A 90 9.61 -3.49 4.18
CA THR A 90 10.06 -2.20 3.61
C THR A 90 10.43 -1.21 4.71
N THR A 91 9.66 -1.15 5.80
CA THR A 91 9.98 -0.30 6.96
C THR A 91 11.24 -0.76 7.71
N THR A 92 11.53 -2.06 7.73
CA THR A 92 12.72 -2.63 8.41
C THR A 92 13.99 -2.51 7.57
N ILE A 93 13.91 -2.78 6.26
CA ILE A 93 15.06 -2.82 5.35
C ILE A 93 15.45 -1.43 4.85
N MET A 94 14.48 -0.52 4.69
CA MET A 94 14.70 0.83 4.13
C MET A 94 14.24 1.97 5.06
N PRO A 95 14.67 2.04 6.33
CA PRO A 95 14.34 3.18 7.19
C PRO A 95 14.92 4.50 6.65
N LYS A 96 16.02 4.43 5.87
CA LYS A 96 16.72 5.58 5.30
C LYS A 96 15.95 6.29 4.18
N LEU A 97 15.12 5.60 3.39
CA LEU A 97 14.29 6.25 2.35
C LEU A 97 13.21 7.13 2.97
N LYS A 98 12.65 6.68 4.10
CA LYS A 98 11.71 7.45 4.90
C LYS A 98 12.34 8.70 5.51
N ASN A 99 13.62 8.61 5.89
CA ASN A 99 14.35 9.70 6.55
C ASN A 99 14.79 10.82 5.59
N ILE A 100 14.99 10.53 4.30
CA ILE A 100 15.30 11.54 3.28
C ILE A 100 14.14 12.53 3.10
N GLN A 101 12.89 12.03 3.09
CA GLN A 101 11.69 12.88 3.08
C GLN A 101 11.49 13.66 4.39
N ILE A 102 12.02 13.19 5.53
CA ILE A 102 11.92 13.89 6.83
C ILE A 102 12.88 15.09 6.86
N LYS A 103 14.12 14.93 6.35
CA LYS A 103 15.09 16.04 6.28
C LYS A 103 14.63 17.20 5.39
N THR A 104 13.82 16.97 4.36
CA THR A 104 13.33 18.04 3.48
C THR A 104 12.22 18.90 4.09
N ILE A 105 11.63 18.50 5.24
CA ILE A 105 10.53 19.23 5.90
C ILE A 105 10.94 19.70 7.31
N GLN A 106 12.24 19.79 7.61
CA GLN A 106 12.64 20.68 8.70
C GLN A 106 12.73 22.09 8.10
N PRO A 107 11.88 23.05 8.52
CA PRO A 107 12.17 24.44 8.22
C PRO A 107 13.54 24.71 8.85
N ILE A 108 14.47 25.15 8.00
CA ILE A 108 15.76 25.68 8.42
C ILE A 108 15.43 26.74 9.46
N LYS A 109 15.72 26.44 10.73
CA LYS A 109 15.73 27.43 11.79
C LYS A 109 16.92 28.33 11.45
N MET A 110 16.64 29.45 10.78
CA MET A 110 17.60 30.54 10.67
C MET A 110 17.58 31.23 12.04
N ASP A 111 18.72 31.12 12.73
CA ASP A 111 19.05 31.91 13.91
C ASP A 111 19.15 33.40 13.56
#